data_AF-A0A495RDD3-F1
#
_entry.id   AF-A0A495RDD3-F1
#
_cell.length_a   1.000
_cell.length_b   1.000
_cell.length_c   1.000
_cell.angle_alpha   90.00
_cell.angle_beta   90.00
_cell.angle_gamma   90.00
#
_symmetry.space_group_name_H-M   'P 1'
#
loop_
_entity.id
_entity.type
_entity.pdbx_description
1 polymer ?
#
loop_
_entity_poly.entity_id
_entity_poly.type
_entity_poly.pdbx_seq_one_letter_code
_entity_poly.pdbx_strand_id
1 'polypeptide(L)'
;MIFFKSRQYINVGNRVDAVKIKIVVLVSLIGLLAGCVTEAGYQRKLQRSVGMSKQQLIDEWGEPVTEFAHKQVYSQGKLLQKAETIMNYYQHTNFNQPAKLTIKQVSNNSLTYDFQPQSTTTFSCLTTFRLEHDRVVSYKYEGNNCVAY
;
A
#
# COMPACT_ATOMS: atom_id res chain seq x y z
N MET A 1 28.53 14.74 74.33
CA MET A 1 29.22 14.28 73.10
C MET A 1 28.28 13.30 72.39
N ILE A 2 27.48 13.75 71.40
CA ILE A 2 26.74 12.85 70.50
C ILE A 2 26.79 13.45 69.10
N PHE A 3 27.20 12.60 68.15
CA PHE A 3 27.51 12.87 66.75
C PHE A 3 26.27 12.99 65.85
N PHE A 4 26.47 13.68 64.72
CA PHE A 4 25.62 13.79 63.54
C PHE A 4 25.09 12.46 62.97
N LYS A 5 23.89 12.51 62.37
CA LYS A 5 23.66 11.82 61.08
C LYS A 5 22.61 12.54 60.24
N SER A 6 23.05 13.05 59.08
CA SER A 6 22.20 13.66 58.06
C SER A 6 21.32 12.61 57.39
N ARG A 7 20.06 12.97 57.10
CA ARG A 7 19.11 12.14 56.35
C ARG A 7 18.98 12.75 54.96
N GLN A 8 19.52 12.06 53.94
CA GLN A 8 19.31 12.44 52.55
C GLN A 8 17.90 12.07 52.11
N TYR A 9 17.16 13.04 51.58
CA TYR A 9 15.90 12.83 50.89
C TYR A 9 16.19 12.54 49.42
N ILE A 10 15.95 11.30 48.99
CA ILE A 10 16.03 10.90 47.58
C ILE A 10 14.74 11.34 46.90
N ASN A 11 14.88 12.18 45.87
CA ASN A 11 13.78 12.74 45.08
C ASN A 11 13.23 11.67 44.10
N VAL A 12 12.06 11.10 44.40
CA VAL A 12 11.43 9.99 43.64
C VAL A 12 10.57 10.50 42.46
N GLY A 13 10.35 11.82 42.35
CA GLY A 13 9.40 12.41 41.39
C GLY A 13 9.80 12.37 39.90
N ASN A 14 11.08 12.42 39.55
CA ASN A 14 11.51 12.64 38.15
C ASN A 14 11.58 11.38 37.27
N ARG A 15 11.48 10.17 37.84
CA ARG A 15 11.65 8.92 37.07
C ARG A 15 10.39 8.49 36.32
N VAL A 16 9.21 8.88 36.78
CA VAL A 16 7.93 8.45 36.21
C VAL A 16 7.58 9.19 34.92
N ASP A 17 7.95 10.46 34.80
CA ASP A 17 7.61 11.28 33.61
C ASP A 17 8.52 10.97 32.41
N ALA A 18 9.80 10.69 32.67
CA ALA A 18 10.73 10.26 31.62
C ALA A 18 10.37 8.89 31.02
N VAL A 19 9.75 7.99 31.81
CA VAL A 19 9.29 6.68 31.34
C VAL A 19 8.01 6.82 30.51
N LYS A 20 7.08 7.69 30.92
CA LYS A 20 5.84 7.97 30.15
C LYS A 20 6.14 8.59 28.78
N ILE A 21 7.05 9.57 28.71
CA ILE A 21 7.45 10.20 27.44
C ILE A 21 8.13 9.19 26.50
N LYS A 22 9.01 8.33 27.03
CA LYS A 22 9.68 7.27 26.25
C LYS A 22 8.70 6.23 25.70
N ILE A 23 7.69 5.85 26.48
CA ILE A 23 6.64 4.90 26.04
C ILE A 23 5.76 5.54 24.96
N VAL A 24 5.38 6.82 25.09
CA VAL A 24 4.60 7.53 24.06
C VAL A 24 5.36 7.67 22.75
N VAL A 25 6.67 7.98 22.80
CA VAL A 25 7.53 8.04 21.60
C VAL A 25 7.68 6.66 20.96
N LEU A 26 7.85 5.60 21.74
CA LEU A 26 7.97 4.23 21.22
C LEU A 26 6.66 3.73 20.59
N VAL A 27 5.50 4.03 21.20
CA VAL A 27 4.17 3.68 20.66
C VAL A 27 3.86 4.48 19.38
N SER A 28 4.23 5.76 19.33
CA SER A 28 4.11 6.57 18.11
C SER A 28 4.98 6.05 16.98
N LEU A 29 6.19 5.56 17.27
CA LEU A 29 7.11 4.99 16.28
C LEU A 29 6.60 3.66 15.70
N ILE A 30 5.94 2.83 16.51
CA ILE A 30 5.34 1.56 16.06
C ILE A 30 4.12 1.81 15.16
N GLY A 31 3.34 2.88 15.41
CA GLY A 31 2.21 3.25 14.56
C GLY A 31 2.60 3.73 13.15
N LEU A 32 3.79 4.32 12.99
CA LEU A 32 4.33 4.76 11.70
C LEU A 32 4.81 3.59 10.80
N LEU A 33 5.10 2.43 11.40
CA LEU A 33 5.61 1.25 10.69
C LEU A 33 4.50 0.28 10.25
N ALA A 34 3.24 0.54 10.60
CA ALA A 34 2.08 -0.16 10.05
C ALA A 34 1.75 0.37 8.64
N GLY A 35 2.68 0.19 7.71
CA GLY A 35 2.42 0.32 6.27
C GLY A 35 1.55 -0.84 5.82
N CYS A 36 0.27 -0.84 6.19
CA CYS A 36 -0.66 -1.81 5.63
C CYS A 36 -0.76 -1.59 4.12
N VAL A 37 -0.62 -2.70 3.40
CA VAL A 37 -0.98 -2.86 1.99
C VAL A 37 -2.41 -2.40 1.83
N THR A 38 -2.59 -1.20 1.30
CA THR A 38 -3.88 -0.51 1.26
C THR A 38 -4.08 0.17 -0.07
N GLU A 39 -5.33 0.29 -0.47
CA GLU A 39 -5.75 1.07 -1.63
C GLU A 39 -5.32 2.54 -1.50
N ALA A 40 -5.33 3.10 -0.29
CA ALA A 40 -4.83 4.46 -0.03
C ALA A 40 -3.34 4.61 -0.36
N GLY A 41 -2.52 3.59 -0.07
CA GLY A 41 -1.11 3.56 -0.47
C GLY A 41 -0.94 3.56 -1.99
N TYR A 42 -1.77 2.77 -2.67
CA TYR A 42 -1.79 2.68 -4.12
C TYR A 42 -2.19 4.00 -4.78
N GLN A 43 -3.26 4.64 -4.32
CA GLN A 43 -3.67 5.96 -4.80
C GLN A 43 -2.58 7.02 -4.61
N ARG A 44 -1.87 7.00 -3.47
CA ARG A 44 -0.71 7.90 -3.26
C ARG A 44 0.41 7.64 -4.25
N LYS A 45 0.72 6.37 -4.56
CA LYS A 45 1.72 6.02 -5.57
C LYS A 45 1.31 6.58 -6.94
N LEU A 46 0.07 6.37 -7.36
CA LEU A 46 -0.46 6.91 -8.62
C LEU A 46 -0.40 8.44 -8.69
N GLN A 47 -0.78 9.12 -7.61
CA GLN A 47 -0.72 10.59 -7.53
C GLN A 47 0.71 11.12 -7.68
N ARG A 48 1.70 10.46 -7.08
CA ARG A 48 3.11 10.84 -7.24
C ARG A 48 3.61 10.64 -8.66
N SER A 49 3.04 9.68 -9.40
CA SER A 49 3.40 9.43 -10.79
C SER A 49 2.91 10.52 -11.75
N VAL A 50 1.96 11.36 -11.36
CA VAL A 50 1.54 12.50 -12.18
C VAL A 50 2.70 13.50 -12.33
N GLY A 51 3.00 13.89 -13.56
CA GLY A 51 4.10 14.79 -13.92
C GLY A 51 5.44 14.12 -14.20
N MET A 52 5.60 12.83 -13.85
CA MET A 52 6.79 12.06 -14.21
C MET A 52 6.96 11.99 -15.72
N SER A 53 8.22 11.98 -16.19
CA SER A 53 8.50 11.65 -17.58
C SER A 53 8.21 10.19 -17.86
N LYS A 54 8.11 9.82 -19.14
CA LYS A 54 7.99 8.41 -19.55
C LYS A 54 9.11 7.54 -18.96
N GLN A 55 10.35 8.00 -19.03
CA GLN A 55 11.47 7.22 -18.50
C GLN A 55 11.37 7.05 -16.98
N GLN A 56 11.05 8.11 -16.23
CA GLN A 56 10.87 8.02 -14.79
C GLN A 56 9.72 7.07 -14.41
N LEU A 57 8.64 7.09 -15.19
CA LEU A 57 7.53 6.16 -15.00
C LEU A 57 7.97 4.71 -15.21
N ILE A 58 8.78 4.45 -16.25
CA ILE A 58 9.35 3.12 -16.52
C ILE A 58 10.29 2.69 -15.40
N ASP A 59 11.14 3.60 -14.92
CA ASP A 59 12.09 3.30 -13.85
C ASP A 59 11.36 2.93 -12.54
N GLU A 60 10.20 3.53 -12.26
CA GLU A 60 9.43 3.29 -11.02
C GLU A 60 8.41 2.14 -11.14
N TRP A 61 7.77 1.97 -12.30
CA TRP A 61 6.70 0.99 -12.51
C TRP A 61 7.13 -0.25 -13.31
N GLY A 62 8.32 -0.21 -13.92
CA GLY A 62 8.81 -1.22 -14.86
C GLY A 62 8.41 -0.95 -16.31
N GLU A 63 8.62 -1.94 -17.16
CA GLU A 63 8.17 -1.88 -18.55
C GLU A 63 6.63 -2.03 -18.63
N PRO A 64 5.94 -1.20 -19.43
CA PRO A 64 4.51 -1.35 -19.61
C PRO A 64 4.20 -2.61 -20.42
N VAL A 65 3.06 -3.24 -20.12
CA VAL A 65 2.56 -4.38 -20.89
C VAL A 65 2.16 -3.95 -22.29
N THR A 66 1.60 -2.74 -22.42
CA THR A 66 1.33 -2.13 -23.72
C THR A 66 1.64 -0.64 -23.70
N GLU A 67 2.13 -0.15 -24.83
CA GLU A 67 2.35 1.26 -25.10
C GLU A 67 1.71 1.62 -26.45
N PHE A 68 0.86 2.64 -26.47
CA PHE A 68 0.25 3.17 -27.69
C PHE A 68 0.54 4.67 -27.81
N ALA A 69 1.24 5.07 -28.87
CA ALA A 69 1.54 6.47 -29.14
C ALA A 69 0.64 7.02 -30.26
N HIS A 70 -0.25 7.94 -29.92
CA HIS A 70 -1.01 8.74 -30.87
C HIS A 70 -0.19 9.93 -31.36
N LYS A 71 -0.13 10.10 -32.67
CA LYS A 71 0.50 11.26 -33.31
C LYS A 71 -0.50 12.40 -33.42
N GLN A 72 0.00 13.63 -33.51
CA GLN A 72 -0.86 14.77 -33.82
C GLN A 72 -1.50 14.57 -35.20
N VAL A 73 -2.82 14.76 -35.27
CA VAL A 73 -3.58 14.68 -36.53
C VAL A 73 -4.03 16.08 -36.92
N TYR A 74 -3.69 16.50 -38.13
CA TYR A 74 -4.10 17.77 -38.72
C TYR A 74 -5.02 17.54 -39.92
N SER A 75 -6.02 18.40 -40.09
CA SER A 75 -6.83 18.48 -41.31
C SER A 75 -7.02 19.94 -41.69
N GLN A 76 -6.72 20.29 -42.95
CA GLN A 76 -6.81 21.66 -43.47
C GLN A 76 -6.09 22.70 -42.59
N GLY A 77 -4.92 22.33 -42.03
CA GLY A 77 -4.16 23.20 -41.12
C GLY A 77 -4.71 23.31 -39.70
N LYS A 78 -5.84 22.67 -39.38
CA LYS A 78 -6.42 22.62 -38.03
C LYS A 78 -6.00 21.34 -37.31
N LEU A 79 -5.53 21.47 -36.07
CA LEU A 79 -5.26 20.34 -35.19
C LEU A 79 -6.58 19.66 -34.79
N LEU A 80 -6.72 18.37 -35.11
CA LEU A 80 -7.88 17.54 -34.76
C LEU A 80 -7.63 16.68 -33.52
N GLN A 81 -6.41 16.16 -33.34
CA GLN A 81 -6.04 15.32 -32.19
C GLN A 81 -4.63 15.67 -31.73
N LYS A 82 -4.45 15.84 -30.41
CA LYS A 82 -3.15 16.07 -29.79
C LYS A 82 -2.36 14.76 -29.73
N ALA A 83 -1.03 14.86 -29.72
CA ALA A 83 -0.19 13.70 -29.46
C ALA A 83 -0.35 13.27 -28.01
N GLU A 84 -0.61 11.99 -27.80
CA GLU A 84 -0.71 11.38 -26.49
C GLU A 84 -0.11 9.97 -26.53
N THR A 85 0.43 9.53 -25.39
CA THR A 85 0.91 8.16 -25.23
C THR A 85 0.12 7.50 -24.10
N ILE A 86 -0.35 6.29 -24.33
CA ILE A 86 -1.08 5.48 -23.36
C ILE A 86 -0.20 4.31 -22.97
N MET A 87 0.06 4.14 -21.67
CA MET A 87 0.86 3.06 -21.13
C MET A 87 0.05 2.25 -20.11
N ASN A 88 0.02 0.93 -20.26
CA ASN A 88 -0.74 0.04 -19.39
C ASN A 88 0.17 -0.88 -18.57
N TYR A 89 -0.14 -1.03 -17.30
CA TYR A 89 0.58 -1.86 -16.34
C TYR A 89 -0.37 -2.85 -15.68
N TYR A 90 0.02 -4.12 -15.64
CA TYR A 90 -0.71 -5.15 -14.91
C TYR A 90 0.03 -5.54 -13.64
N GLN A 91 -0.70 -5.54 -12.53
CA GLN A 91 -0.22 -6.04 -11.25
C GLN A 91 -1.12 -7.20 -10.80
N HIS A 92 -0.49 -8.30 -10.42
CA HIS A 92 -1.18 -9.49 -9.92
C HIS A 92 -0.81 -9.72 -8.46
N THR A 93 -1.81 -9.92 -7.62
CA THR A 93 -1.60 -10.34 -6.22
C THR A 93 -2.34 -11.64 -5.98
N ASN A 94 -1.67 -12.63 -5.41
CA ASN A 94 -2.27 -13.91 -5.06
C ASN A 94 -2.57 -13.96 -3.57
N PHE A 95 -3.81 -14.30 -3.22
CA PHE A 95 -4.21 -14.58 -1.86
C PHE A 95 -4.42 -16.07 -1.68
N ASN A 96 -3.61 -16.68 -0.82
CA ASN A 96 -3.67 -18.10 -0.51
C ASN A 96 -4.49 -18.32 0.76
N GLN A 97 -5.65 -18.95 0.63
CA GLN A 97 -6.45 -19.40 1.76
C GLN A 97 -5.97 -20.78 2.19
N PRO A 98 -5.52 -20.97 3.44
CA PRO A 98 -5.12 -22.27 3.94
C PRO A 98 -6.33 -23.20 4.05
N ALA A 99 -6.10 -24.51 3.92
CA ALA A 99 -7.13 -25.50 4.18
C ALA A 99 -7.60 -25.42 5.65
N LYS A 100 -8.91 -25.54 5.88
CA LYS A 100 -9.52 -25.46 7.21
C LYS A 100 -10.44 -26.65 7.43
N LEU A 101 -10.19 -27.39 8.52
CA LEU A 101 -11.10 -28.40 9.02
C LEU A 101 -11.83 -27.86 10.25
N THR A 102 -13.14 -27.82 10.21
CA THR A 102 -13.99 -27.44 11.35
C THR A 102 -14.77 -28.66 11.81
N ILE A 103 -14.60 -29.03 13.07
CA ILE A 103 -15.32 -30.13 13.70
C ILE A 103 -16.42 -29.53 14.58
N LYS A 104 -17.68 -29.86 14.33
CA LYS A 104 -18.83 -29.38 15.11
C LYS A 104 -19.56 -30.58 15.72
N GLN A 105 -19.78 -30.53 17.02
CA GLN A 105 -20.65 -31.49 17.70
C GLN A 105 -22.11 -31.07 17.53
N VAL A 106 -22.93 -31.94 16.95
CA VAL A 106 -24.35 -31.66 16.65
C VAL A 106 -25.27 -32.29 17.70
N SER A 107 -24.83 -33.38 18.32
CA SER A 107 -25.52 -34.03 19.44
C SER A 107 -24.53 -34.82 20.30
N ASN A 108 -25.02 -35.47 21.35
CA ASN A 108 -24.20 -36.25 22.29
C ASN A 108 -23.36 -37.35 21.62
N ASN A 109 -23.77 -37.83 20.43
CA ASN A 109 -23.09 -38.90 19.70
C ASN A 109 -22.82 -38.57 18.22
N SER A 110 -22.97 -37.31 17.80
CA SER A 110 -22.79 -36.92 16.39
C SER A 110 -21.80 -35.77 16.23
N LEU A 111 -20.79 -36.00 15.40
CA LEU A 111 -19.85 -35.00 14.92
C LEU A 111 -20.16 -34.72 13.44
N THR A 112 -20.03 -33.45 13.06
CA THR A 112 -20.00 -33.02 11.66
C THR A 112 -18.64 -32.45 11.34
N TYR A 113 -18.16 -32.77 10.14
CA TYR A 113 -16.87 -32.34 9.61
C TYR A 113 -17.14 -31.40 8.44
N ASP A 114 -16.64 -30.18 8.54
CA ASP A 114 -16.69 -29.18 7.48
C ASP A 114 -15.26 -28.92 7.02
N PHE A 115 -14.94 -29.40 5.81
CA PHE A 115 -13.62 -29.28 5.22
C PHE A 115 -13.63 -28.23 4.11
N GLN A 116 -12.84 -27.18 4.31
CA GLN A 116 -12.55 -26.17 3.30
C GLN A 116 -11.17 -26.46 2.71
N PRO A 117 -11.07 -26.81 1.41
CA PRO A 117 -9.78 -27.05 0.79
C PRO A 117 -8.96 -25.76 0.68
N GLN A 118 -7.64 -25.92 0.48
CA GLN A 118 -6.78 -24.79 0.13
C GLN A 118 -7.26 -24.18 -1.19
N SER A 119 -7.29 -22.85 -1.26
CA SER A 119 -7.61 -22.15 -2.50
C SER A 119 -6.70 -20.94 -2.69
N THR A 120 -6.44 -20.61 -3.94
CA THR A 120 -5.71 -19.39 -4.31
C THR A 120 -6.65 -18.51 -5.10
N THR A 121 -6.82 -17.27 -4.64
CA THR A 121 -7.55 -16.23 -5.38
C THR A 121 -6.53 -15.27 -5.97
N THR A 122 -6.50 -15.19 -7.30
CA THR A 122 -5.68 -14.21 -8.01
C THR A 122 -6.48 -12.95 -8.24
N PHE A 123 -5.95 -11.81 -7.78
CA PHE A 123 -6.46 -10.49 -8.08
C PHE A 123 -5.61 -9.83 -9.16
N SER A 124 -6.25 -9.02 -10.00
CA SER A 124 -5.62 -8.31 -11.09
C SER A 124 -6.00 -6.84 -11.01
N CYS A 125 -5.00 -5.97 -11.12
CA CYS A 125 -5.17 -4.53 -11.20
C CYS A 125 -4.49 -4.01 -12.46
N LEU A 126 -5.28 -3.36 -13.32
CA LEU A 126 -4.80 -2.67 -14.52
C LEU A 126 -4.65 -1.19 -14.20
N THR A 127 -3.46 -0.63 -14.41
CA THR A 127 -3.21 0.81 -14.38
C THR A 127 -2.98 1.31 -15.79
N THR A 128 -3.67 2.38 -16.17
CA THR A 128 -3.39 3.09 -17.42
C THR A 128 -2.91 4.49 -17.11
N PHE A 129 -1.73 4.84 -17.60
CA PHE A 129 -1.22 6.20 -17.61
C PHE A 129 -1.42 6.83 -18.98
N ARG A 130 -1.87 8.08 -18.98
CA ARG A 130 -1.94 8.92 -20.18
C ARG A 130 -0.85 9.97 -20.07
N LEU A 131 -0.04 10.05 -21.11
CA LEU A 131 1.08 10.95 -21.21
C LEU A 131 0.81 11.98 -22.32
N GLU A 132 1.11 13.25 -22.04
CA GLU A 132 1.18 14.31 -23.03
C GLU A 132 2.57 14.93 -22.96
N HIS A 133 3.19 15.20 -24.11
CA HIS A 133 4.56 15.74 -24.17
C HIS A 133 5.55 14.94 -23.30
N ASP A 134 5.43 13.61 -23.36
CA ASP A 134 6.26 12.65 -22.63
C ASP A 134 6.15 12.73 -21.09
N ARG A 135 5.06 13.31 -20.58
CA ARG A 135 4.79 13.41 -19.14
C ARG A 135 3.42 12.89 -18.77
N VAL A 136 3.31 12.21 -17.64
CA VAL A 136 2.04 11.72 -17.11
C VAL A 136 1.13 12.89 -16.76
N VAL A 137 -0.03 12.95 -17.41
CA VAL A 137 -1.05 13.98 -17.16
C VAL A 137 -2.26 13.44 -16.41
N SER A 138 -2.52 12.13 -16.53
CA SER A 138 -3.62 11.48 -15.84
C SER A 138 -3.39 9.97 -15.75
N TYR A 139 -4.07 9.34 -14.81
CA TYR A 139 -4.10 7.89 -14.66
C TYR A 139 -5.54 7.41 -14.47
N LYS A 140 -5.78 6.15 -14.79
CA LYS A 140 -6.96 5.38 -14.36
C LYS A 140 -6.50 4.01 -13.90
N TYR A 141 -7.28 3.38 -13.04
CA TYR A 141 -7.05 1.99 -12.67
C TYR A 141 -8.37 1.25 -12.54
N GLU A 142 -8.36 -0.04 -12.84
CA GLU A 142 -9.52 -0.92 -12.74
C GLU A 142 -9.10 -2.35 -12.34
N GLY A 143 -10.04 -3.10 -11.76
CA GLY A 143 -9.79 -4.45 -11.26
C GLY A 143 -10.03 -4.57 -9.76
N ASN A 144 -9.46 -5.62 -9.16
CA ASN A 144 -9.68 -5.97 -7.76
C ASN A 144 -8.36 -5.91 -6.98
N ASN A 145 -8.42 -5.49 -5.72
CA ASN A 145 -7.28 -5.46 -4.79
C ASN A 145 -6.08 -4.65 -5.31
N CYS A 146 -6.33 -3.47 -5.89
CA CYS A 146 -5.31 -2.52 -6.31
C CYS A 146 -4.60 -1.90 -5.09
N VAL A 147 -3.47 -2.49 -4.70
CA VAL A 147 -2.75 -2.13 -3.48
C VAL A 147 -1.26 -1.90 -3.78
N ALA A 148 -0.63 -1.03 -2.99
CA ALA A 148 0.81 -0.80 -3.03
C ALA A 148 1.43 -1.15 -1.69
N TYR A 149 2.66 -1.66 -1.75
CA TYR A 149 3.53 -2.01 -0.63
C TYR A 149 4.46 -0.85 -0.28
#